data_AF-A0A8J6XY36-F1
#
_entry.id   AF-A0A8J6XY36-F1
#
_cell.length_a   1.000
_cell.length_b   1.000
_cell.length_c   1.000
_cell.angle_alpha   90.00
_cell.angle_beta   90.00
_cell.angle_gamma   90.00
#
_symmetry.space_group_name_H-M   'P 1'
#
loop_
_entity.id
_entity.type
_entity.pdbx_description
1 polymer ?
#
loop_
_entity_poly.entity_id
_entity_poly.type
_entity_poly.pdbx_seq_one_letter_code
_entity_poly.pdbx_strand_id
1 'polypeptide(L)' 'MLRILTSVENGGKMSAEAIAQIIEEDVYEVEEIVENWLEFLQHHRLGRETLYSFYHSSFRVWLAQQISNL' A
#
# COMPACT_ATOMS: atom_id res chain seq x y z
N MET A 1 0.08 -5.27 -6.29
CA MET A 1 0.35 -4.35 -5.16
C MET A 1 -0.73 -3.27 -4.95
N LEU A 2 -0.88 -2.27 -5.83
CA LEU A 2 -1.75 -1.10 -5.60
C LEU A 2 -3.22 -1.44 -5.31
N ARG A 3 -3.76 -2.46 -6.00
CA ARG A 3 -5.13 -2.95 -5.78
C ARG A 3 -5.37 -3.38 -4.32
N ILE A 4 -4.35 -3.95 -3.67
CA ILE A 4 -4.44 -4.39 -2.27
C ILE A 4 -4.48 -3.19 -1.35
N LEU A 5 -3.55 -2.25 -1.50
CA LEU A 5 -3.53 -1.01 -0.72
C LEU A 5 -4.83 -0.20 -0.90
N THR A 6 -5.47 -0.26 -2.07
CA THR A 6 -6.78 0.38 -2.30
C THR A 6 -7.96 -0.35 -1.65
N SER A 7 -7.86 -1.66 -1.43
CA SER A 7 -8.89 -2.47 -0.77
C SER A 7 -8.89 -2.34 0.75
N VAL A 8 -7.84 -1.77 1.33
CA VAL A 8 -7.77 -1.54 2.78
C VAL A 8 -8.74 -0.44 3.16
N GLU A 9 -9.79 -0.80 3.90
CA GLU A 9 -10.80 0.15 4.36
C GLU A 9 -10.23 1.21 5.32
N ASN A 10 -10.87 2.40 5.33
CA ASN A 10 -10.71 3.48 6.32
C ASN A 10 -9.33 3.65 7.00
N GLY A 11 -8.27 3.95 6.24
CA GLY A 11 -6.97 4.27 6.82
C GLY A 11 -6.25 3.08 7.46
N GLY A 12 -6.67 1.85 7.15
CA GLY A 12 -5.88 0.68 7.47
C GLY A 12 -4.52 0.75 6.77
N LYS A 13 -3.51 0.25 7.47
CA LYS A 13 -2.11 0.33 7.08
C LYS A 13 -1.61 -1.10 6.90
N MET A 14 -0.71 -1.30 5.94
CA MET A 14 -0.11 -2.61 5.69
C MET A 14 1.40 -2.48 5.68
N SER A 15 2.09 -3.49 6.20
CA SER A 15 3.53 -3.65 5.99
C SER A 15 3.83 -4.20 4.61
N ALA A 16 5.09 -4.08 4.18
CA ALA A 16 5.57 -4.69 2.95
C ALA A 16 5.41 -6.22 3.02
N GLU A 17 5.69 -6.82 4.19
CA GLU A 17 5.52 -8.25 4.47
C GLU A 17 4.07 -8.69 4.24
N ALA A 18 3.10 -7.95 4.78
CA ALA A 18 1.68 -8.28 4.62
C ALA A 18 1.24 -8.18 3.15
N ILE A 19 1.73 -7.16 2.43
CA ILE A 19 1.43 -6.99 1.00
C ILE A 19 2.05 -8.13 0.19
N ALA A 20 3.32 -8.44 0.41
CA ALA A 20 4.08 -9.51 -0.24
C ALA A 20 3.39 -10.87 -0.06
N GLN A 21 2.93 -11.17 1.16
CA GLN A 21 2.18 -12.39 1.44
C GLN A 21 0.86 -12.50 0.66
N ILE A 22 0.16 -11.38 0.43
CA ILE A 22 -1.12 -11.38 -0.30
C ILE A 22 -0.92 -11.56 -1.81
N ILE A 23 0.17 -11.02 -2.38
CA ILE A 23 0.48 -11.17 -3.81
C ILE A 23 1.38 -12.36 -4.11
N GLU A 24 1.85 -13.07 -3.09
CA GLU A 24 2.81 -14.18 -3.22
C GLU A 24 4.13 -13.76 -3.89
N GLU A 25 4.62 -12.56 -3.59
CA GLU A 25 5.88 -12.01 -4.12
C GLU A 25 6.96 -11.88 -3.02
N ASP A 26 8.20 -11.61 -3.43
CA ASP A 26 9.30 -11.33 -2.51
C ASP A 26 9.13 -9.99 -1.79
N VAL A 27 9.45 -9.96 -0.49
CA VAL A 27 9.26 -8.76 0.33
C VAL A 27 10.15 -7.60 -0.09
N TYR A 28 11.39 -7.86 -0.54
CA TYR A 28 12.32 -6.82 -0.95
C TYR A 28 11.88 -6.18 -2.26
N GLU A 29 11.31 -6.97 -3.17
CA GLU A 29 10.70 -6.44 -4.41
C GLU A 29 9.50 -5.55 -4.09
N VAL A 30 8.68 -5.93 -3.11
CA VAL A 30 7.57 -5.08 -2.64
C VAL A 30 8.07 -3.80 -1.99
N GLU A 31 9.10 -3.86 -1.14
CA GLU A 31 9.71 -2.69 -0.52
C GLU A 31 10.21 -1.70 -1.59
N GLU A 32 10.93 -2.16 -2.60
CA GLU A 32 11.42 -1.30 -3.69
C GLU A 32 10.29 -0.58 -4.43
N ILE A 33 9.19 -1.28 -4.73
CA ILE A 33 8.04 -0.66 -5.40
C ILE A 33 7.35 0.34 -4.47
N VAL A 34 7.18 0.01 -3.19
CA VAL A 34 6.57 0.92 -2.20
C VAL A 34 7.43 2.17 -1.99
N GLU A 35 8.76 2.03 -1.99
CA GLU A 35 9.72 3.14 -1.93
C GLU A 35 9.66 4.05 -3.18
N ASN A 36 9.23 3.54 -4.33
CA ASN A 36 8.97 4.38 -5.50
C ASN A 36 7.63 5.13 -5.42
N TRP A 37 6.76 4.78 -4.48
CA TRP A 37 5.43 5.38 -4.29
C TRP A 37 5.34 6.29 -3.05
N LEU A 38 6.48 6.61 -2.43
CA LEU A 38 6.58 7.39 -1.19
C LEU A 38 5.80 8.70 -1.21
N GLU A 39 5.81 9.40 -2.35
CA GLU A 39 5.13 10.71 -2.49
C GLU A 39 3.60 10.61 -2.34
N PHE A 40 3.03 9.41 -2.50
CA PHE A 40 1.60 9.14 -2.42
C PHE A 40 1.20 8.38 -1.15
N LEU A 41 2.18 7.90 -0.38
CA LEU A 41 2.01 7.06 0.79
C LEU A 41 2.40 7.81 2.08
N GLN A 42 1.75 7.45 3.17
CA GLN A 42 2.13 7.80 4.53
C GLN A 42 2.82 6.63 5.20
N HIS A 43 3.88 6.95 5.92
CA HIS A 43 4.66 6.01 6.71
C HIS A 43 4.28 6.08 8.18
N HIS A 44 3.99 4.92 8.73
CA HIS A 44 3.77 4.77 10.16
C HIS A 44 4.75 3.76 10.70
N ARG A 45 5.76 4.25 11.42
CA ARG A 45 6.74 3.38 12.08
C ARG A 45 6.14 2.82 13.36
N LEU A 46 6.03 1.51 13.45
CA LEU A 46 5.58 0.79 14.65
C LEU A 46 6.72 -0.13 15.10
N GLY A 47 7.59 0.40 15.97
CA GLY A 47 8.80 -0.30 16.40
C GLY A 47 9.79 -0.47 15.23
N ARG A 48 10.00 -1.73 14.79
CA ARG A 48 10.88 -2.07 13.66
C ARG A 48 10.14 -2.16 12.32
N GLU A 49 8.82 -2.20 12.33
CA GLU A 49 7.99 -2.36 11.14
C GLU A 49 7.56 -0.99 10.60
N THR A 50 7.56 -0.85 9.27
CA THR A 50 7.00 0.31 8.58
C THR A 50 5.66 -0.09 7.97
N LEU A 51 4.61 0.63 8.34
CA LEU A 51 3.28 0.44 7.77
C LEU A 51 2.97 1.57 6.79
N TYR A 52 2.33 1.21 5.69
CA TYR A 52 2.01 2.07 4.56
C TYR A 52 0.49 2.26 4.43
N SER A 53 0.07 3.49 4.15
CA SER A 53 -1.31 3.84 3.79
C SER A 53 -1.33 5.02 2.84
N PHE A 54 -2.39 5.18 2.04
CA PHE A 54 -2.54 6.39 1.23
C PHE A 54 -2.80 7.63 2.08
N TYR A 55 -2.21 8.77 1.68
CA TYR A 55 -2.34 10.05 2.39
C TYR A 55 -3.78 10.57 2.45
N HIS A 56 -4.54 10.38 1.37
CA HIS A 56 -5.91 10.83 1.24
C HIS A 56 -6.85 9.69 0.89
N SER A 57 -7.90 9.50 1.70
CA SER A 57 -8.94 8.51 1.44
C SER A 57 -9.65 8.74 0.10
N SER A 58 -9.81 9.99 -0.33
CA SER A 58 -10.35 10.35 -1.66
C SER A 58 -9.45 9.87 -2.79
N PHE A 59 -8.12 10.03 -2.65
CA PHE A 59 -7.15 9.53 -3.62
C PHE A 59 -7.18 8.00 -3.69
N ARG A 60 -7.24 7.31 -2.54
CA ARG A 60 -7.40 5.84 -2.49
C ARG A 60 -8.64 5.39 -3.26
N VAL A 61 -9.79 6.03 -3.01
CA VAL A 61 -11.07 5.67 -3.66
C VAL A 61 -11.01 5.92 -5.16
N TRP A 62 -10.46 7.06 -5.59
CA TRP A 62 -10.27 7.35 -7.01
C TRP A 62 -9.36 6.32 -7.68
N LEU A 63 -8.22 5.99 -7.06
CA LEU A 63 -7.28 5.00 -7.59
C LEU A 63 -7.93 3.60 -7.69
N ALA A 64 -8.73 3.22 -6.69
CA ALA A 64 -9.49 1.97 -6.72
C ALA A 64 -10.43 1.90 -7.93
N GLN A 65 -11.10 3.01 -8.26
CA GLN A 65 -11.97 3.10 -9.43
C GLN A 65 -11.19 3.00 -10.74
N GLN A 66 -10.03 3.65 -10.85
CA GLN A 66 -9.20 3.56 -12.06
C GLN A 66 -8.68 2.13 -12.30
N ILE A 67 -8.25 1.44 -11.24
CA ILE A 67 -7.74 0.07 -11.34
C ILE A 67 -8.87 -0.94 -11.61
N SER A 68 -10.08 -0.69 -11.12
CA SER A 68 -11.22 -1.61 -11.35
C SER A 68 -11.81 -1.52 -12.76
N ASN A 69 -11.42 -0.51 -13.54
CA ASN A 69 -11.80 -0.34 -14.94
C ASN A 69 -10.77 -0.94 -15.92
N LEU A 70 -9.71 -1.56 -15.41
CA LEU A 70 -8.70 -2.34 -16.16
C LEU A 70 -9.03 -3.83 -16.10
#